data_AF-A0A535BDU9-F1
#
_entry.id   AF-A0A535BDU9-F1
#
_cell.length_a   1.000
_cell.length_b   1.000
_cell.length_c   1.000
_cell.angle_alpha   90.00
_cell.angle_beta   90.00
_cell.angle_gamma   90.00
#
_symmetry.space_group_name_H-M   'P 1'
#
loop_
_entity.id
_entity.type
_entity.pdbx_description
1 polymer ?
#
loop_
_entity_poly.entity_id
_entity_poly.type
_entity_poly.pdbx_seq_one_letter_code
_entity_poly.pdbx_strand_id
1 'polypeptide(L)'
;MATVEPDLLLPRDRHDQAIFRRRQKKRLGRQYCWVVSSEDFILQKLKVGRPRDFEDAISVVTRVGDKLNRKYLRQWAGRLGVTAELDYILKL
;
A
#
# COMPACT_ATOMS: atom_id res chain seq x y z
N MET A 1 -16.51 10.09 -24.61
CA MET A 1 -15.77 10.36 -23.36
C MET A 1 -16.10 9.24 -22.39
N ALA A 2 -15.11 8.58 -21.79
CA ALA A 2 -15.38 7.59 -20.75
C ALA A 2 -15.71 8.34 -19.44
N THR A 3 -16.83 8.00 -18.82
CA THR A 3 -17.14 8.47 -17.46
C THR A 3 -16.29 7.66 -16.49
N VAL A 4 -15.60 8.35 -15.58
CA VAL A 4 -14.83 7.72 -14.50
C VAL A 4 -15.47 8.15 -13.19
N GLU A 5 -15.80 7.19 -12.34
CA GLU A 5 -16.34 7.45 -11.01
C GLU A 5 -15.20 7.45 -9.99
N PRO A 6 -14.91 8.59 -9.34
CA PRO A 6 -13.88 8.63 -8.31
C PRO A 6 -14.43 8.14 -6.96
N ASP A 7 -13.74 7.17 -6.37
CA ASP A 7 -13.94 6.81 -4.97
C ASP A 7 -13.21 7.79 -4.04
N LEU A 8 -13.94 8.35 -3.08
CA LEU A 8 -13.37 9.22 -2.05
C LEU A 8 -13.34 8.50 -0.71
N LEU A 9 -12.13 8.32 -0.17
CA LEU A 9 -11.89 7.72 1.14
C LEU A 9 -11.27 8.74 2.08
N LEU A 10 -11.95 9.01 3.20
CA LEU A 10 -11.39 9.78 4.31
C LEU A 10 -10.56 8.85 5.21
N PRO A 11 -9.53 9.37 5.94
CA PRO A 11 -8.77 8.55 6.86
C PRO A 11 -9.66 7.95 7.95
N ARG A 12 -9.66 6.63 8.09
CA ARG A 12 -10.48 5.92 9.08
C ARG A 12 -9.70 5.50 10.33
N ASP A 13 -8.38 5.39 10.22
CA ASP A 13 -7.52 5.00 11.32
C ASP A 13 -6.12 5.64 11.26
N ARG A 14 -5.26 5.23 12.19
CA ARG A 14 -3.88 5.72 12.30
C ARG A 14 -3.02 5.36 11.10
N HIS A 15 -3.28 4.24 10.43
CA HIS A 15 -2.53 3.86 9.24
C HIS A 15 -2.93 4.76 8.06
N ASP A 16 -4.22 4.98 7.85
CA ASP A 16 -4.74 5.89 6.82
C ASP A 16 -4.16 7.31 7.02
N GLN A 17 -4.06 7.81 8.26
CA GLN A 17 -3.39 9.08 8.54
C GLN A 17 -1.89 9.06 8.21
N ALA A 18 -1.20 7.96 8.50
CA ALA A 18 0.23 7.80 8.19
C ALA A 18 0.47 7.81 6.68
N ILE A 19 -0.43 7.21 5.89
CA ILE A 19 -0.41 7.22 4.43
C ILE A 19 -0.42 8.65 3.88
N PHE A 20 -1.34 9.49 4.37
CA PHE A 20 -1.40 10.88 3.93
C PHE A 20 -0.13 11.66 4.30
N ARG A 21 0.51 11.36 5.44
CA ARG A 21 1.77 12.00 5.86
C ARG A 21 2.97 11.52 5.03
N ARG A 22 2.96 10.27 4.57
CA ARG A 22 4.05 9.63 3.81
C ARG A 22 3.85 9.65 2.29
N ARG A 23 2.77 10.25 1.80
CA ARG A 23 2.47 10.37 0.38
C ARG A 23 3.68 10.92 -0.39
N GLN A 24 3.93 10.37 -1.55
CA GLN A 24 5.07 10.71 -2.39
C GLN A 24 4.61 11.55 -3.57
N LYS A 25 5.31 12.65 -3.87
CA LYS A 25 5.05 13.41 -5.10
C LYS A 25 5.77 12.71 -6.25
N LYS A 26 5.00 12.26 -7.25
CA LYS A 26 5.53 11.60 -8.45
C LYS A 26 5.07 12.33 -9.71
N ARG A 27 5.90 12.31 -10.75
CA ARG A 27 5.55 12.88 -12.05
C ARG A 27 4.81 11.83 -12.88
N LEU A 28 3.57 12.14 -13.28
CA LEU A 28 2.75 11.34 -14.17
C LEU A 28 2.45 12.16 -15.42
N GLY A 29 3.06 11.78 -16.55
CA GLY A 29 3.06 12.60 -17.77
C GLY A 29 3.65 13.99 -17.51
N ARG A 30 2.85 15.03 -17.75
CA ARG A 30 3.24 16.44 -17.55
C ARG A 30 2.87 17.00 -16.17
N GLN A 31 2.24 16.21 -15.31
CA GLN A 31 1.71 16.67 -14.02
C GLN A 31 2.42 15.98 -12.84
N TYR A 32 2.40 16.63 -11.68
CA TYR A 32 2.83 16.02 -10.42
C TYR A 32 1.60 15.60 -9.60
N CYS A 33 1.57 14.34 -9.20
CA CYS A 33 0.51 13.76 -8.40
C CYS A 33 1.06 13.25 -7.07
N TRP A 34 0.24 13.32 -6.02
CA TRP A 34 0.52 12.64 -4.77
C TRP A 34 0.06 11.19 -4.87
N VAL A 35 0.95 10.25 -4.57
CA VAL A 35 0.65 8.82 -4.58
C VAL A 35 1.04 8.19 -3.26
N VAL A 36 0.41 7.07 -2.92
CA VAL A 36 0.76 6.24 -1.77
C VAL A 36 2.15 5.62 -1.96
N SER A 37 2.87 5.37 -0.86
CA SER A 37 4.14 4.62 -0.91
C SER A 37 3.89 3.14 -1.22
N SER A 38 4.89 2.42 -1.74
CA SER A 38 4.76 0.98 -2.00
C SER A 38 4.47 0.19 -0.72
N GLU A 39 5.08 0.55 0.41
CA GLU A 39 4.83 -0.12 1.68
C GLU A 39 3.41 0.09 2.18
N ASP A 40 2.94 1.33 2.11
CA ASP A 40 1.59 1.69 2.54
C ASP A 40 0.51 1.06 1.65
N PHE A 41 0.78 0.91 0.35
CA PHE A 41 -0.10 0.21 -0.58
C PHE A 41 -0.23 -1.27 -0.18
N ILE A 42 0.91 -1.96 0.06
CA ILE A 42 0.93 -3.34 0.53
C ILE A 42 0.11 -3.47 1.82
N LEU A 43 0.34 -2.62 2.81
CA LEU A 43 -0.37 -2.67 4.09
C LEU A 43 -1.88 -2.42 3.94
N GLN A 44 -2.32 -1.51 3.05
CA GLN A 44 -3.74 -1.31 2.76
C GLN A 44 -4.38 -2.57 2.16
N LYS A 45 -3.69 -3.22 1.23
CA LYS A 45 -4.17 -4.44 0.58
C LYS A 45 -4.30 -5.59 1.57
N LEU A 46 -3.30 -5.80 2.41
CA LEU A 46 -3.34 -6.82 3.47
C LEU A 46 -4.44 -6.55 4.49
N LYS A 47 -4.65 -5.28 4.87
CA LYS A 47 -5.73 -4.87 5.80
C LYS A 47 -7.13 -5.18 5.28
N VAL A 48 -7.36 -5.11 3.96
CA VAL A 48 -8.67 -5.42 3.34
C VAL A 48 -8.84 -6.91 3.07
N GLY A 49 -7.77 -7.59 2.65
CA GLY A 49 -7.69 -9.06 2.65
C GLY A 49 -8.56 -9.79 1.62
N ARG A 50 -9.05 -9.13 0.55
CA ARG A 50 -9.73 -9.85 -0.54
C ARG A 50 -8.71 -10.63 -1.37
N PRO A 51 -9.08 -11.76 -2.02
CA PRO A 51 -8.14 -12.54 -2.83
C PRO A 51 -7.34 -11.72 -3.84
N ARG A 52 -8.01 -10.80 -4.55
CA ARG A 52 -7.36 -9.91 -5.52
C ARG A 52 -6.44 -8.86 -4.89
N ASP A 53 -6.75 -8.40 -3.67
CA ASP A 53 -5.88 -7.46 -2.96
C ASP A 53 -4.54 -8.12 -2.61
N PHE A 54 -4.58 -9.42 -2.31
CA PHE A 54 -3.39 -10.20 -2.01
C PHE A 54 -2.48 -10.34 -3.24
N GLU A 55 -3.05 -10.64 -4.41
CA GLU A 55 -2.32 -10.68 -5.68
C GLU A 55 -1.67 -9.33 -6.02
N ASP A 56 -2.39 -8.22 -5.79
CA ASP A 56 -1.86 -6.87 -5.98
C ASP A 56 -0.67 -6.59 -5.04
N ALA A 57 -0.74 -7.01 -3.78
CA ALA A 57 0.34 -6.86 -2.81
C ALA A 57 1.58 -7.66 -3.23
N ILE A 58 1.41 -8.92 -3.64
CA ILE A 58 2.49 -9.78 -4.16
C ILE A 58 3.16 -9.11 -5.37
N SER A 59 2.37 -8.63 -6.33
CA SER A 59 2.88 -7.96 -7.54
C SER A 59 3.79 -6.77 -7.21
N VAL A 60 3.41 -5.97 -6.21
CA VAL A 60 4.26 -4.85 -5.74
C VAL A 60 5.51 -5.35 -5.02
N VAL A 61 5.40 -6.37 -4.18
CA VAL A 61 6.57 -6.98 -3.50
C VAL A 61 7.59 -7.47 -4.53
N THR A 62 7.16 -8.23 -5.53
CA THR A 62 8.03 -8.76 -6.59
C THR A 62 8.70 -7.64 -7.40
N ARG A 63 7.98 -6.56 -7.72
CA ARG A 63 8.50 -5.46 -8.56
C ARG A 63 9.44 -4.52 -7.80
N VAL A 64 9.15 -4.24 -6.53
CA VAL A 64 9.94 -3.28 -5.73
C VAL A 64 11.11 -3.98 -5.04
N GLY A 65 10.91 -5.23 -4.60
CA GLY A 65 11.92 -6.09 -4.02
C GLY A 65 12.64 -5.44 -2.83
N ASP A 66 13.97 -5.47 -2.86
CA ASP A 66 14.81 -5.03 -1.75
C ASP A 66 14.77 -3.52 -1.45
N LYS A 67 14.12 -2.72 -2.30
CA LYS A 67 13.89 -1.30 -2.02
C LYS A 67 12.79 -1.06 -0.99
N LEU A 68 12.00 -2.09 -0.66
CA LEU A 68 10.96 -2.00 0.37
C LEU A 68 11.57 -1.79 1.75
N ASN A 69 11.00 -0.85 2.49
CA ASN A 69 11.33 -0.68 3.90
C ASN A 69 10.68 -1.78 4.75
N ARG A 70 11.35 -2.94 4.83
CA ARG A 70 10.89 -4.12 5.59
C ARG A 70 10.67 -3.83 7.07
N LYS A 71 11.44 -2.92 7.67
CA LYS A 71 11.26 -2.50 9.08
C LYS A 71 9.91 -1.78 9.27
N TYR A 72 9.59 -0.86 8.37
CA TYR A 72 8.31 -0.14 8.39
C TYR A 72 7.12 -1.09 8.17
N LEU A 73 7.23 -1.99 7.19
CA LEU A 73 6.20 -2.99 6.90
C LEU A 73 5.89 -3.84 8.14
N ARG A 74 6.92 -4.43 8.78
CA ARG A 74 6.75 -5.25 9.99
C ARG A 74 6.14 -4.46 11.14
N GLN A 75 6.58 -3.21 11.36
CA GLN A 75 6.04 -2.36 12.42
C GLN A 75 4.54 -2.12 12.26
N TRP A 76 4.07 -1.85 11.04
CA TRP A 76 2.65 -1.62 10.79
C TRP A 76 1.83 -2.90 10.70
N ALA A 77 2.36 -3.96 10.11
CA ALA A 77 1.68 -5.25 10.07
C ALA A 77 1.35 -5.75 11.48
N GLY A 78 2.27 -5.60 12.43
CA GLY A 78 2.01 -5.90 13.84
C GLY A 78 0.89 -5.06 14.45
N ARG A 79 0.78 -3.77 14.08
CA ARG A 79 -0.29 -2.88 14.56
C ARG A 79 -1.65 -3.15 13.92
N LEU A 80 -1.63 -3.64 12.68
CA LEU A 80 -2.82 -3.92 11.88
C LEU A 80 -3.31 -5.37 12.05
N GLY A 81 -2.53 -6.23 12.71
CA GLY A 81 -2.86 -7.64 12.89
C GLY A 81 -2.63 -8.50 11.64
N VAL A 82 -1.84 -8.02 10.67
CA VAL A 82 -1.62 -8.68 9.36
C VAL A 82 -0.20 -9.24 9.19
N THR A 83 0.43 -9.63 10.30
CA THR A 83 1.83 -10.09 10.30
C THR A 83 2.01 -11.39 9.53
N ALA A 84 1.06 -12.33 9.65
CA ALA A 84 1.14 -13.63 8.98
C ALA A 84 1.05 -13.48 7.45
N GLU A 85 0.15 -12.61 6.99
CA GLU A 85 -0.05 -12.25 5.60
C GLU A 85 1.18 -11.55 5.03
N LEU A 86 1.77 -10.61 5.79
CA LEU A 86 3.00 -9.96 5.39
C LEU A 86 4.15 -10.98 5.25
N ASP A 87 4.31 -11.86 6.23
CA ASP A 87 5.35 -12.89 6.21
C ASP A 87 5.17 -13.87 5.06
N TYR A 88 3.93 -14.20 4.69
CA TYR A 88 3.65 -15.01 3.51
C TYR A 88 4.13 -14.33 2.23
N ILE A 89 3.72 -13.08 1.98
CA ILE A 89 4.05 -12.40 0.71
C ILE A 89 5.53 -12.01 0.59
N LEU A 90 6.26 -11.91 1.71
CA LEU A 90 7.70 -11.59 1.72
C LEU A 90 8.62 -12.81 1.56
N LYS A 91 8.09 -14.04 1.66
CA LYS A 91 8.83 -15.29 1.45
C LYS A 91 8.82 -15.75 -0.02
N LEU A 92 7.92 -15.18 -0.82
CA LEU A 92 7.86 -15.36 -2.28
C LEU A 92 8.97 -14.56 -2.96
#